data_AF-F4L3Q7-F1
#
_entry.id   AF-F4L3Q7-F1
#
_cell.length_a   1.000
_cell.length_b   1.000
_cell.length_c   1.000
_cell.angle_alpha   90.00
_cell.angle_beta   90.00
_cell.angle_gamma   90.00
#
_symmetry.space_group_name_H-M   'P 1'
#
loop_
_entity.id
_entity.type
_entity.pdbx_description
1 polymer ?
#
loop_
_entity_poly.entity_id
_entity_poly.type
_entity_poly.pdbx_seq_one_letter_code
_entity_poly.pdbx_strand_id
1 'polypeptide(L)'
;MSQSHSHSILLTPLIVNLRISLPYHFNYPETIDRRANSIVMSKNDLNFEVIGCAMRVHSALGPGLLESTYEACLCHELKQVGLNVLRQKPIPLVYKEIQLEIGYRIDLLVEDQLILEIKAVERIDDIHLAQLLTYLKLSNCTQGLVLNFNVASMKNGIKRVVNNHQSL
;
A
#
# COMPACT_ATOMS: atom_id res chain seq x y z
N MET A 1 27.35 -41.88 -38.14
CA MET A 1 26.12 -42.42 -38.75
C MET A 1 25.21 -42.82 -37.59
N SER A 2 24.41 -41.90 -37.05
CA SER A 2 23.09 -41.42 -37.48
C SER A 2 21.95 -42.12 -36.73
N GLN A 3 21.03 -41.27 -36.25
CA GLN A 3 19.69 -41.53 -35.70
C GLN A 3 19.64 -41.83 -34.19
N SER A 4 19.18 -40.94 -33.29
CA SER A 4 17.96 -40.11 -33.18
C SER A 4 16.68 -40.93 -33.04
N HIS A 5 16.27 -41.29 -31.82
CA HIS A 5 14.89 -41.66 -31.50
C HIS A 5 14.47 -40.96 -30.19
N SER A 6 13.69 -39.89 -30.37
CA SER A 6 12.95 -39.19 -29.33
C SER A 6 11.71 -39.99 -28.97
N HIS A 7 11.50 -40.29 -27.69
CA HIS A 7 10.19 -40.73 -27.18
C HIS A 7 9.57 -39.63 -26.32
N SER A 8 8.54 -39.04 -26.92
CA SER A 8 7.57 -38.14 -26.31
C SER A 8 6.71 -38.90 -25.30
N ILE A 9 6.66 -38.42 -24.06
CA ILE A 9 5.54 -38.66 -23.15
C ILE A 9 4.98 -37.28 -22.78
N LEU A 10 3.91 -36.92 -23.48
CA LEU A 10 2.98 -35.87 -23.13
C LEU A 10 2.06 -36.40 -22.04
N LEU A 11 1.93 -35.68 -20.92
CA LEU A 11 0.70 -35.60 -20.13
C LEU A 11 0.67 -34.29 -19.31
N THR A 12 0.09 -33.28 -19.98
CA THR A 12 -0.84 -32.24 -19.50
C THR A 12 -0.43 -31.23 -18.42
N PRO A 13 -0.37 -29.92 -18.76
CA PRO A 13 -0.46 -28.83 -17.81
C PRO A 13 -1.94 -28.55 -17.49
N LEU A 14 -2.33 -28.61 -16.22
CA LEU A 14 -3.60 -28.03 -15.80
C LEU A 14 -3.42 -26.51 -15.68
N ILE A 15 -3.69 -25.85 -16.80
CA ILE A 15 -4.19 -24.48 -16.97
C ILE A 15 -5.18 -24.19 -15.82
N VAL A 16 -5.11 -23.05 -15.11
CA VAL A 16 -5.67 -21.77 -15.57
C VAL A 16 -4.78 -20.58 -15.19
N ASN A 17 -4.16 -20.03 -16.24
CA ASN A 17 -3.84 -18.63 -16.40
C ASN A 17 -5.06 -17.75 -16.04
N LEU A 18 -4.99 -17.01 -14.93
CA LEU A 18 -5.74 -15.77 -14.82
C LEU A 18 -4.85 -14.61 -15.31
N ARG A 19 -4.53 -14.62 -16.60
CA ARG A 19 -4.02 -13.43 -17.29
C ARG A 19 -5.20 -12.49 -17.49
N ILE A 20 -5.50 -11.70 -16.46
CA ILE A 20 -6.36 -10.53 -16.61
C ILE A 20 -5.57 -9.56 -17.51
N SER A 21 -5.92 -9.50 -18.78
CA SER A 21 -5.51 -8.39 -19.64
C SER A 21 -6.21 -7.13 -19.13
N LEU A 22 -5.50 -6.32 -18.35
CA LEU A 22 -5.93 -4.98 -18.00
C LEU A 22 -5.83 -4.09 -19.27
N PRO A 23 -6.87 -3.32 -19.63
CA PRO A 23 -6.85 -2.44 -20.81
C PRO A 23 -6.05 -1.14 -20.60
N TYR A 24 -5.30 -1.01 -19.51
CA TYR A 24 -4.49 0.18 -19.21
C TYR A 24 -3.00 -0.17 -19.20
N HIS A 25 -2.34 0.04 -20.34
CA HIS A 25 -0.88 0.22 -20.36
C HIS A 25 -0.59 1.63 -19.86
N PHE A 26 -0.26 1.76 -18.57
CA PHE A 26 0.42 2.95 -18.08
C PHE A 26 1.92 2.70 -18.21
N ASN A 27 2.53 3.30 -19.23
CA ASN A 27 3.98 3.25 -19.43
C ASN A 27 4.67 3.97 -18.28
N TYR A 28 5.07 3.24 -17.24
CA TYR A 28 6.13 3.72 -16.36
C TYR A 28 7.45 3.60 -17.15
N PRO A 29 8.25 4.67 -17.25
CA PRO A 29 9.56 4.56 -17.87
C PRO A 29 10.37 3.49 -17.15
N GLU A 30 10.94 2.54 -17.91
CA GLU A 30 11.83 1.51 -17.38
C GLU A 30 12.93 2.18 -16.55
N THR A 31 12.94 1.85 -15.26
CA THR A 31 14.04 2.11 -14.31
C THR A 31 14.71 3.47 -14.45
N ILE A 32 14.13 4.49 -13.82
CA ILE A 32 14.93 5.67 -13.45
C ILE A 32 15.96 5.19 -12.42
N ASP A 33 17.23 5.12 -12.83
CA ASP A 33 18.36 4.96 -11.91
C ASP A 33 18.38 6.15 -10.95
N ARG A 34 17.83 5.97 -9.74
CA ARG A 34 17.73 7.00 -8.71
C ARG A 34 19.04 7.26 -7.96
N ARG A 35 20.19 6.75 -8.42
CA ARG A 35 21.48 6.99 -7.77
C ARG A 35 22.02 8.41 -7.93
N ALA A 36 21.39 9.29 -8.71
CA ALA A 36 21.86 10.67 -8.89
C ALA A 36 20.76 11.69 -9.18
N ASN A 37 19.72 11.78 -8.32
CA ASN A 37 19.06 13.06 -8.03
C ASN A 37 18.08 12.88 -6.86
N SER A 38 18.45 13.36 -5.67
CA SER A 38 17.57 13.42 -4.51
C SER A 38 16.57 14.57 -4.67
N ILE A 39 15.69 14.47 -5.66
CA ILE A 39 14.52 15.35 -5.73
C ILE A 39 13.57 14.81 -4.67
N VAL A 40 13.49 15.50 -3.53
CA VAL A 40 12.50 15.25 -2.51
C VAL A 40 11.13 15.38 -3.18
N MET A 41 10.42 14.26 -3.32
CA MET A 41 9.09 14.24 -3.90
C MET A 41 8.16 15.13 -3.07
N SER A 42 7.37 15.98 -3.71
CA SER A 42 6.47 16.86 -2.96
C SER A 42 5.38 16.03 -2.26
N LYS A 43 4.84 16.54 -1.14
CA LYS A 43 3.77 15.85 -0.40
C LYS A 43 2.55 15.54 -1.28
N ASN A 44 2.23 16.43 -2.23
CA ASN A 44 1.11 16.22 -3.13
C ASN A 44 1.40 15.10 -4.12
N ASP A 45 2.59 15.09 -4.72
CA ASP A 45 3.00 14.04 -5.66
C ASP A 45 3.01 12.65 -4.99
N LEU A 46 3.48 12.57 -3.74
CA LEU A 46 3.45 11.34 -2.96
C LEU A 46 2.02 10.80 -2.76
N ASN A 47 1.06 11.69 -2.45
CA ASN A 47 -0.33 11.27 -2.28
C ASN A 47 -0.94 10.78 -3.61
N PHE A 48 -0.65 11.47 -4.72
CA PHE A 48 -1.13 11.05 -6.04
C PHE A 48 -0.59 9.68 -6.43
N GLU A 49 0.70 9.43 -6.22
CA GLU A 49 1.33 8.14 -6.53
C GLU A 49 0.72 7.01 -5.69
N VAL A 50 0.55 7.24 -4.38
CA VAL A 50 -0.07 6.26 -3.47
C VAL A 50 -1.53 5.98 -3.85
N ILE A 51 -2.31 7.02 -4.15
CA ILE A 51 -3.71 6.86 -4.58
C ILE A 51 -3.76 6.09 -5.90
N GLY A 52 -2.87 6.38 -6.85
CA GLY A 52 -2.74 5.63 -8.09
C GLY A 52 -2.49 4.13 -7.84
N CYS A 53 -1.57 3.80 -6.93
CA CYS A 53 -1.31 2.42 -6.51
C CYS A 53 -2.56 1.76 -5.89
N ALA A 54 -3.25 2.43 -4.97
CA ALA A 54 -4.48 1.92 -4.35
C ALA A 54 -5.60 1.68 -5.38
N MET A 55 -5.74 2.57 -6.36
CA MET A 55 -6.70 2.39 -7.46
C MET A 55 -6.35 1.18 -8.33
N ARG A 56 -5.07 0.91 -8.60
CA ARG A 56 -4.65 -0.30 -9.34
C ARG A 56 -4.97 -1.58 -8.57
N VAL A 57 -4.66 -1.63 -7.27
CA VAL A 57 -5.02 -2.76 -6.40
C VAL A 57 -6.53 -3.01 -6.41
N HIS A 58 -7.33 -1.97 -6.17
CA HIS A 58 -8.79 -2.09 -6.14
C HIS A 58 -9.36 -2.52 -7.50
N SER A 59 -8.84 -1.98 -8.61
CA SER A 59 -9.28 -2.35 -9.96
C SER A 59 -8.96 -3.82 -10.30
N ALA A 60 -7.85 -4.35 -9.78
CA ALA A 60 -7.43 -5.72 -10.04
C ALA A 60 -8.18 -6.74 -9.18
N LEU A 61 -8.47 -6.40 -7.92
CA LEU A 61 -9.00 -7.35 -6.94
C LEU A 61 -10.51 -7.21 -6.68
N GLY A 62 -11.06 -6.01 -6.87
CA GLY A 62 -12.41 -5.67 -6.41
C GLY A 62 -12.54 -5.65 -4.88
N PRO A 63 -13.74 -5.38 -4.35
CA PRO A 63 -14.04 -5.42 -2.92
C PRO A 63 -14.27 -6.86 -2.42
N GLY A 64 -14.30 -7.04 -1.09
CA GLY A 64 -14.70 -8.31 -0.44
C GLY A 64 -13.56 -9.17 0.14
N LEU A 65 -12.30 -8.77 -0.04
CA LEU A 65 -11.13 -9.43 0.57
C LEU A 65 -10.81 -8.91 1.98
N LEU A 66 -9.93 -9.62 2.69
CA LEU A 66 -9.43 -9.22 4.00
C LEU A 66 -8.51 -7.99 3.89
N GLU A 67 -8.49 -7.15 4.93
CA GLU A 67 -7.62 -5.97 5.04
C GLU A 67 -6.14 -6.30 4.77
N SER A 68 -5.66 -7.39 5.38
CA SER A 68 -4.28 -7.87 5.21
C SER A 68 -3.91 -8.22 3.77
N THR A 69 -4.90 -8.57 2.94
CA THR A 69 -4.70 -8.84 1.51
C THR A 69 -4.44 -7.54 0.75
N TYR A 70 -5.29 -6.53 0.94
CA TYR A 70 -5.10 -5.22 0.30
C TYR A 70 -3.82 -4.54 0.78
N GLU A 71 -3.51 -4.65 2.06
CA GLU A 71 -2.28 -4.12 2.65
C GLU A 71 -1.03 -4.73 1.98
N ALA A 72 -0.99 -6.05 1.83
CA ALA A 72 0.12 -6.75 1.18
C ALA A 72 0.25 -6.36 -0.31
N CYS A 73 -0.86 -6.32 -1.05
CA CYS A 73 -0.88 -5.94 -2.46
C CYS A 73 -0.50 -4.47 -2.67
N LEU A 74 -0.98 -3.56 -1.82
CA LEU A 74 -0.61 -2.16 -1.90
C LEU A 74 0.85 -1.94 -1.56
N CYS A 75 1.38 -2.62 -0.54
CA CYS A 75 2.82 -2.62 -0.23
C CYS A 75 3.65 -3.04 -1.45
N HIS A 76 3.21 -4.06 -2.18
CA HIS A 76 3.86 -4.52 -3.41
C HIS A 76 3.83 -3.43 -4.50
N GLU A 77 2.65 -2.90 -4.83
CA GLU A 77 2.49 -1.84 -5.85
C GLU A 77 3.33 -0.60 -5.58
N LEU A 78 3.35 -0.13 -4.32
CA LEU A 78 4.14 1.03 -3.91
C LEU A 78 5.64 0.79 -4.08
N LYS A 79 6.12 -0.41 -3.75
CA LYS A 79 7.53 -0.79 -3.95
C LYS A 79 7.88 -0.90 -5.44
N GLN A 80 6.95 -1.38 -6.28
CA GLN A 80 7.18 -1.46 -7.73
C GLN A 80 7.40 -0.08 -8.37
N VAL A 81 6.71 0.96 -7.89
CA VAL A 81 6.93 2.35 -8.33
C VAL A 81 8.13 3.03 -7.63
N GLY A 82 8.92 2.23 -6.89
CA GLY A 82 10.18 2.66 -6.28
C GLY A 82 10.01 3.46 -4.98
N LEU A 83 8.88 3.34 -4.28
CA LEU A 83 8.71 3.98 -2.98
C LEU A 83 9.26 3.13 -1.84
N ASN A 84 9.85 3.78 -0.84
CA ASN A 84 10.22 3.17 0.42
C ASN A 84 8.96 2.94 1.26
N VAL A 85 8.72 1.69 1.66
CA VAL A 85 7.53 1.32 2.45
C VAL A 85 7.91 0.39 3.60
N LEU A 86 7.59 0.82 4.82
CA LEU A 86 7.63 -0.02 6.02
C LEU A 86 6.24 -0.56 6.29
N ARG A 87 6.14 -1.88 6.43
CA ARG A 87 4.89 -2.60 6.68
C ARG A 87 4.77 -2.95 8.16
N GLN A 88 3.57 -2.80 8.73
CA GLN A 88 3.26 -3.20 10.10
C GLN A 88 4.23 -2.57 11.13
N LYS A 89 4.58 -1.29 10.94
CA LYS A 89 5.60 -0.59 11.75
C LYS A 89 5.10 -0.40 13.19
N PRO A 90 5.80 -0.94 14.20
CA PRO A 90 5.42 -0.72 15.59
C PRO A 90 5.64 0.74 15.98
N ILE A 91 4.72 1.29 16.77
CA ILE A 91 4.89 2.57 17.45
C ILE A 91 4.88 2.30 18.97
N PRO A 92 5.91 2.73 19.70
CA PRO A 92 5.91 2.63 21.14
C PRO A 92 4.89 3.59 21.76
N LEU A 93 4.24 3.15 22.84
CA LEU A 93 3.36 4.00 23.65
C LEU A 93 3.95 4.10 25.05
N VAL A 94 4.12 5.33 25.53
CA VAL A 94 4.50 5.58 26.92
C VAL A 94 3.23 5.88 27.70
N TYR A 95 2.93 5.04 28.68
CA TYR A 95 1.87 5.26 29.66
C TYR A 95 2.49 5.42 31.05
N LYS A 96 2.61 6.68 31.50
CA LYS A 96 3.33 7.05 32.71
C LYS A 96 4.77 6.53 32.67
N GLU A 97 5.18 5.69 33.62
CA GLU A 97 6.51 5.08 33.68
C GLU A 97 6.63 3.80 32.85
N ILE A 98 5.54 3.29 32.28
CA ILE A 98 5.53 2.06 31.48
C ILE A 98 5.74 2.41 30.01
N GLN A 99 6.83 1.90 29.44
CA GLN A 99 7.07 1.94 28.01
C GLN A 99 6.57 0.64 27.36
N LEU A 100 5.48 0.74 26.61
CA LEU A 100 5.00 -0.35 25.76
C LEU A 100 5.77 -0.27 24.43
N GLU A 101 6.69 -1.21 24.20
CA GLU A 101 7.50 -1.27 22.97
C GLU A 101 6.65 -1.35 21.70
N ILE A 102 5.48 -1.98 21.79
CA ILE A 102 4.48 -2.06 20.73
C ILE A 102 3.12 -1.68 21.31
N GLY A 103 2.84 -0.38 21.40
CA GLY A 103 1.52 0.13 21.79
C GLY A 103 0.56 0.19 20.61
N TYR A 104 1.10 0.45 19.42
CA TYR A 104 0.34 0.54 18.17
C TYR A 104 1.15 -0.03 17.00
N ARG A 105 0.47 -0.20 15.87
CA ARG A 105 1.07 -0.69 14.63
C ARG A 105 0.47 0.04 13.44
N ILE A 106 1.32 0.77 12.71
CA ILE A 106 0.94 1.37 11.43
C ILE A 106 0.90 0.27 10.37
N ASP A 107 -0.16 0.22 9.56
CA ASP A 107 -0.23 -0.72 8.44
C ASP A 107 0.89 -0.47 7.43
N LEU A 108 0.95 0.72 6.84
CA LEU A 108 2.03 1.12 5.93
C LEU A 108 2.53 2.53 6.23
N LEU A 109 3.85 2.69 6.35
CA LEU A 109 4.52 3.99 6.38
C LEU A 109 5.33 4.15 5.09
N VAL A 110 5.02 5.20 4.32
CA VAL A 110 5.61 5.47 3.00
C VAL A 110 6.53 6.69 3.09
N GLU A 111 7.76 6.54 2.60
CA GLU A 111 8.82 7.57 2.55
C GLU A 111 9.04 8.31 3.89
N ASP A 112 8.79 7.64 5.01
CA ASP A 112 8.78 8.20 6.38
C ASP A 112 7.93 9.49 6.55
N GLN A 113 6.96 9.70 5.67
CA GLN A 113 6.21 10.95 5.54
C GLN A 113 4.68 10.78 5.49
N LEU A 114 4.20 9.62 5.06
CA LEU A 114 2.77 9.36 4.85
C LEU A 114 2.37 8.02 5.46
N ILE A 115 1.40 8.06 6.37
CA ILE A 115 0.82 6.88 7.01
C ILE A 115 -0.41 6.43 6.23
N LEU A 116 -0.50 5.15 5.93
CA LEU A 116 -1.70 4.53 5.36
C LEU A 116 -2.32 3.59 6.38
N GLU A 117 -3.61 3.77 6.62
CA GLU A 117 -4.47 2.86 7.37
C GLU A 117 -5.37 2.13 6.38
N ILE A 118 -5.31 0.80 6.36
CA ILE A 118 -6.04 -0.02 5.39
C ILE A 118 -7.33 -0.52 6.03
N LYS A 119 -8.43 -0.40 5.29
CA LYS A 119 -9.73 -0.90 5.72
C LYS A 119 -10.42 -1.73 4.64
N ALA A 120 -11.26 -2.66 5.09
CA ALA A 120 -12.15 -3.44 4.24
C ALA A 120 -13.51 -3.60 4.95
N VAL A 121 -14.13 -2.45 5.25
CA VAL A 121 -15.35 -2.36 6.07
C VAL A 121 -16.47 -1.68 5.28
N GLU A 122 -17.73 -1.85 5.69
CA GLU A 122 -18.88 -1.24 5.01
C GLU A 122 -18.77 0.29 4.93
N ARG A 123 -18.32 0.94 6.01
CA ARG A 123 -18.13 2.40 6.06
C ARG A 123 -16.97 2.79 6.97
N ILE A 124 -16.33 3.92 6.65
CA ILE A 124 -15.32 4.51 7.51
C ILE A 124 -16.04 5.32 8.61
N ASP A 125 -16.00 4.81 9.83
CA ASP A 125 -16.42 5.53 11.04
C ASP A 125 -15.30 6.42 11.63
N ASP A 126 -15.70 7.38 12.48
CA ASP A 126 -14.81 8.36 13.12
C ASP A 126 -13.68 7.70 13.94
N ILE A 127 -13.92 6.51 14.49
CA ILE A 127 -12.90 5.77 15.24
C ILE A 127 -11.67 5.41 14.38
N HIS A 128 -11.87 5.13 13.09
CA HIS A 128 -10.77 4.85 12.16
C HIS A 128 -9.95 6.12 11.90
N LEU A 129 -10.60 7.28 11.80
CA LEU A 129 -9.92 8.57 11.65
C LEU A 129 -9.15 8.93 12.94
N ALA A 130 -9.75 8.67 14.10
CA ALA A 130 -9.11 8.88 15.41
C ALA A 130 -7.87 7.98 15.60
N GLN A 131 -7.91 6.74 15.13
CA GLN A 131 -6.77 5.83 15.12
C GLN A 131 -5.62 6.40 14.26
N LEU A 132 -5.91 6.81 13.02
CA LEU A 132 -4.90 7.42 12.15
C LEU A 132 -4.34 8.73 12.75
N LEU A 133 -5.19 9.58 13.33
CA LEU A 133 -4.75 10.78 14.06
C LEU A 133 -3.80 10.45 15.21
N THR A 134 -4.05 9.34 15.92
CA THR A 134 -3.15 8.87 16.99
C THR A 134 -1.78 8.52 16.43
N TYR A 135 -1.72 7.85 15.28
CA TYR A 135 -0.44 7.53 14.63
C TYR A 135 0.31 8.79 14.19
N LEU A 136 -0.40 9.80 13.68
CA LEU A 136 0.20 11.09 13.31
C LEU A 136 0.73 11.87 14.52
N LYS A 137 0.12 11.71 15.71
CA LYS A 137 0.61 12.35 16.95
C LYS A 137 1.82 11.64 17.54
N LEU A 138 1.88 10.32 17.41
CA LEU A 138 2.94 9.48 17.97
C LEU A 138 4.12 9.26 17.00
N SER A 139 4.06 9.84 15.81
CA SER A 139 5.12 9.77 14.80
C SER A 139 5.50 11.16 14.33
N ASN A 140 6.54 11.25 13.51
CA ASN A 140 6.97 12.51 12.87
C ASN A 140 6.18 12.83 11.58
N CYS A 141 5.07 12.13 11.32
CA CYS A 141 4.26 12.31 10.11
C CYS A 141 3.13 13.34 10.33
N THR A 142 2.93 14.22 9.36
CA THR A 142 1.87 15.26 9.43
C THR A 142 0.60 14.89 8.65
N GLN A 143 0.63 13.83 7.86
CA GLN A 143 -0.50 13.42 7.01
C GLN A 143 -0.64 11.91 6.91
N GLY A 144 -1.86 11.45 6.68
CA GLY A 144 -2.18 10.07 6.42
C GLY A 144 -3.42 9.88 5.56
N LEU A 145 -3.61 8.66 5.08
CA LEU A 145 -4.78 8.23 4.33
C LEU A 145 -5.43 7.02 5.02
N VAL A 146 -6.75 7.06 5.19
CA VAL A 146 -7.54 5.84 5.37
C VAL A 146 -8.00 5.38 4.00
N LEU A 147 -7.70 4.12 3.66
CA LEU A 147 -8.00 3.49 2.39
C LEU A 147 -8.96 2.32 2.62
N ASN A 148 -10.26 2.55 2.46
CA ASN A 148 -11.27 1.50 2.51
C ASN A 148 -11.45 0.86 1.12
N PHE A 149 -11.09 -0.41 1.00
CA PHE A 149 -11.21 -1.18 -0.24
C PHE A 149 -12.57 -1.86 -0.42
N ASN A 150 -13.41 -1.91 0.62
CA ASN A 150 -14.76 -2.48 0.52
C ASN A 150 -15.78 -1.45 0.01
N VAL A 151 -15.52 -0.93 -1.19
CA VAL A 151 -16.34 0.07 -1.88
C VAL A 151 -16.47 -0.28 -3.36
N ALA A 152 -17.54 0.19 -4.01
CA ALA A 152 -17.73 -0.01 -5.45
C ALA A 152 -16.66 0.70 -6.30
N SER A 153 -16.09 1.80 -5.80
CA SER A 153 -15.05 2.57 -6.46
C SER A 153 -14.06 3.08 -5.44
N MET A 154 -12.76 2.84 -5.64
CA MET A 154 -11.70 3.26 -4.72
C MET A 154 -11.74 4.76 -4.40
N LYS A 155 -12.21 5.60 -5.34
CA LYS A 155 -12.38 7.05 -5.12
C LYS A 155 -13.25 7.37 -3.88
N ASN A 156 -14.23 6.52 -3.59
CA ASN A 156 -15.13 6.68 -2.44
C ASN A 156 -14.54 6.11 -1.14
N GLY A 157 -13.49 5.30 -1.25
CA GLY A 157 -12.81 4.65 -0.13
C GLY A 157 -11.66 5.47 0.46
N ILE A 158 -11.35 6.64 -0.09
CA ILE A 158 -10.19 7.44 0.33
C ILE A 158 -10.64 8.54 1.29
N LYS A 159 -10.03 8.59 2.48
CA LYS A 159 -10.14 9.71 3.40
C LYS A 159 -8.76 10.23 3.76
N ARG A 160 -8.54 11.53 3.58
CA ARG A 160 -7.29 12.20 3.96
C ARG A 160 -7.40 12.78 5.36
N VAL A 161 -6.38 12.57 6.16
CA VAL A 161 -6.26 13.11 7.51
C VAL A 161 -4.95 13.90 7.60
N VAL A 162 -5.02 15.13 8.11
CA VAL A 162 -3.87 16.00 8.29
C VAL A 162 -3.83 16.42 9.76
N ASN A 163 -2.66 16.27 10.38
CA ASN A 163 -2.42 16.79 11.72
C ASN A 163 -1.79 18.18 11.61
N ASN A 164 -2.55 19.22 11.96
CA ASN A 164 -2.08 20.61 11.95
C ASN A 164 -1.41 21.03 13.27
N HIS A 165 -1.26 20.12 14.24
CA HIS A 165 -0.54 20.44 15.47
C HIS A 165 0.96 20.50 15.21
N GLN A 166 1.56 21.67 15.47
CA GLN A 166 2.99 21.77 15.74
C GLN A 166 3.27 20.91 16.97
N SER A 167 4.20 19.97 16.85
CA SER A 167 4.70 19.15 17.95
C SER A 167 5.04 20.04 19.15
N LEU A 168 4.58 19.66 20.34
CA LEU A 168 4.94 20.24 21.64
C LEU A 168 6.46 20.13 21.88
#